data_AF-A0A7K0W8G2-F1
#
_entry.id   AF-A0A7K0W8G2-F1
#
_cell.length_a   1.000
_cell.length_b   1.000
_cell.length_c   1.000
_cell.angle_alpha   90.00
_cell.angle_beta   90.00
_cell.angle_gamma   90.00
#
_symmetry.space_group_name_H-M   'P 1'
#
loop_
_entity.id
_entity.type
_entity.pdbx_description
1 polymer ?
#
loop_
_entity_poly.entity_id
_entity_poly.type
_entity_poly.pdbx_seq_one_letter_code
_entity_poly.pdbx_strand_id
1 'polypeptide(L)'
;MADPQSYRPTNIPEHPGVYRFYNKQDKVIYVGKAKNLKNRLSNYFQANLATKTHRMVHEAVRVDWTIVSTELEALALEFSWIKQYQPKYNVQFKDDKSYP
;
A
#
# COMPACT_ATOMS: atom_id res chain seq x y z
N MET A 1 18.96 1.85 -1.85
CA MET A 1 17.47 1.79 -1.83
C MET A 1 17.04 0.56 -2.62
N ALA A 2 15.87 -0.02 -2.35
CA ALA A 2 15.34 -1.11 -3.17
C ALA A 2 14.94 -0.56 -4.56
N ASP A 3 14.93 -1.43 -5.58
CA ASP A 3 14.34 -1.14 -6.89
C ASP A 3 12.86 -1.57 -6.90
N PRO A 4 11.89 -0.66 -7.03
CA PRO A 4 10.48 -1.00 -7.10
C PRO A 4 10.13 -1.99 -8.21
N GLN A 5 10.84 -1.97 -9.35
CA GLN A 5 10.53 -2.90 -10.43
C GLN A 5 10.88 -4.35 -10.06
N SER A 6 11.84 -4.57 -9.17
CA SER A 6 12.28 -5.91 -8.75
C SER A 6 11.21 -6.72 -8.01
N TYR A 7 10.23 -6.05 -7.38
CA TYR A 7 9.14 -6.70 -6.63
C TYR A 7 7.76 -6.37 -7.19
N ARG A 8 7.69 -5.77 -8.38
CA ARG A 8 6.43 -5.44 -9.04
C ARG A 8 5.62 -6.73 -9.31
N PRO A 9 4.40 -6.87 -8.77
CA PRO A 9 3.60 -8.05 -9.04
C PRO A 9 3.13 -8.09 -10.50
N THR A 10 3.12 -9.29 -11.09
CA THR A 10 2.72 -9.50 -12.50
C THR A 10 1.21 -9.72 -12.66
N ASN A 11 0.58 -10.41 -11.71
CA ASN A 11 -0.83 -10.82 -11.78
C ASN A 11 -1.64 -10.17 -10.66
N ILE A 12 -1.94 -8.88 -10.82
CA ILE A 12 -2.76 -8.13 -9.85
C ILE A 12 -4.24 -8.21 -10.27
N PRO A 13 -5.16 -8.66 -9.40
CA PRO A 13 -6.57 -8.78 -9.73
C PRO A 13 -7.27 -7.41 -9.89
N GLU A 14 -8.34 -7.39 -10.68
CA GLU A 14 -9.22 -6.23 -10.85
C GLU A 14 -10.36 -6.21 -9.82
N HIS A 15 -10.04 -6.50 -8.56
CA HIS A 15 -11.00 -6.56 -7.46
C HIS A 15 -10.70 -5.49 -6.39
N PRO A 16 -11.70 -5.12 -5.56
CA PRO A 16 -11.45 -4.33 -4.37
C PRO A 16 -10.64 -5.12 -3.35
N GLY A 17 -9.87 -4.41 -2.53
CA GLY A 17 -9.00 -5.06 -1.56
C GLY A 17 -8.18 -4.09 -0.74
N VAL A 18 -7.46 -4.65 0.22
CA VAL A 18 -6.50 -3.93 1.07
C VAL A 18 -5.11 -4.50 0.81
N TYR A 19 -4.14 -3.63 0.60
CA TYR A 19 -2.76 -3.97 0.29
C TYR A 19 -1.80 -3.45 1.35
N ARG A 20 -0.64 -4.11 1.47
CA ARG A 20 0.43 -3.81 2.42
C ARG A 20 1.78 -3.84 1.73
N PHE A 21 2.57 -2.81 1.93
CA PHE A 21 3.99 -2.81 1.55
C PHE A 21 4.84 -3.21 2.74
N TYR A 22 5.85 -4.02 2.48
CA TYR A 22 6.79 -4.54 3.48
C TYR A 22 8.22 -4.14 3.14
N ASN A 23 9.03 -3.87 4.17
CA ASN A 23 10.46 -3.66 4.01
C ASN A 23 11.26 -4.97 4.12
N LYS A 24 12.59 -4.87 4.04
CA LYS A 24 13.51 -6.02 4.11
C LYS A 24 13.48 -6.80 5.43
N GLN A 25 12.95 -6.19 6.49
CA GLN A 25 12.79 -6.80 7.81
C GLN A 25 11.39 -7.40 8.00
N ASP A 26 10.64 -7.60 6.91
CA ASP A 26 9.26 -8.13 6.91
C ASP A 26 8.26 -7.27 7.71
N LYS A 27 8.60 -6.00 7.95
CA LYS A 27 7.72 -5.06 8.64
C LYS A 27 6.79 -4.37 7.65
N VAL A 28 5.50 -4.33 7.98
CA VAL A 28 4.51 -3.51 7.25
C VAL A 28 4.87 -2.04 7.40
N ILE A 29 5.19 -1.38 6.29
CA ILE A 29 5.56 0.04 6.26
C ILE A 29 4.45 0.93 5.71
N TYR A 30 3.51 0.37 4.96
CA TYR A 30 2.31 1.06 4.48
C TYR A 30 1.14 0.10 4.29
N VAL A 31 -0.06 0.55 4.60
CA VAL A 31 -1.35 -0.10 4.34
C VAL A 31 -2.21 0.85 3.53
N GLY A 32 -2.90 0.36 2.50
CA GLY A 32 -3.90 1.13 1.78
C GLY A 32 -5.02 0.26 1.23
N LYS A 33 -6.19 0.85 0.97
CA LYS A 33 -7.29 0.18 0.25
C LYS A 33 -7.43 0.62 -1.21
N ALA A 34 -8.07 -0.23 -2.00
CA ALA A 34 -8.37 0.00 -3.40
C ALA A 34 -9.78 -0.48 -3.75
N LYS A 35 -10.49 0.27 -4.61
CA LYS A 35 -11.69 -0.23 -5.31
C LYS A 35 -11.31 -1.23 -6.43
N ASN A 36 -10.11 -1.06 -6.98
CA ASN A 36 -9.50 -1.95 -7.97
C ASN A 36 -7.99 -2.04 -7.68
N LEU A 37 -7.52 -3.21 -7.25
CA LEU A 37 -6.14 -3.45 -6.85
C LEU A 37 -5.17 -3.22 -8.01
N LYS A 38 -5.46 -3.72 -9.22
CA LYS A 38 -4.60 -3.55 -10.40
C LYS A 38 -4.32 -2.08 -10.70
N ASN A 39 -5.36 -1.25 -10.78
CA ASN A 39 -5.22 0.17 -11.06
C ASN A 39 -4.43 0.88 -9.95
N ARG A 40 -4.77 0.58 -8.69
CA ARG A 40 -4.15 1.24 -7.54
C ARG A 40 -2.68 0.88 -7.37
N LEU A 41 -2.35 -0.41 -7.45
CA LEU A 41 -0.99 -0.90 -7.26
C LEU A 41 -0.09 -0.51 -8.43
N SER A 42 -0.59 -0.53 -9.67
CA SER A 42 0.20 -0.12 -10.85
C SER A 42 0.74 1.31 -10.72
N ASN A 43 0.01 2.21 -10.08
CA ASN A 43 0.44 3.60 -9.88
C ASN A 43 1.70 3.72 -9.00
N TYR A 44 1.96 2.77 -8.09
CA TYR A 44 3.16 2.81 -7.23
C TYR A 44 4.44 2.44 -7.98
N PHE A 45 4.34 1.88 -9.18
CA PHE A 45 5.49 1.42 -9.98
C PHE A 45 5.74 2.29 -11.23
N GLN A 46 5.14 3.48 -11.28
CA GLN A 46 5.38 4.49 -12.32
C GLN A 46 6.65 5.30 -12.00
N ALA A 47 7.25 5.94 -13.02
CA ALA A 47 8.47 6.73 -12.85
C ALA A 47 8.25 8.05 -12.08
N ASN A 48 7.11 8.73 -12.31
CA ASN A 48 6.84 10.07 -11.78
C ASN A 48 6.01 10.02 -10.50
N LEU A 49 6.63 9.56 -9.40
CA LEU A 49 5.98 9.49 -8.09
C LEU A 49 6.22 10.75 -7.26
N ALA A 50 5.22 11.15 -6.48
CA ALA A 50 5.42 12.13 -5.42
C ALA A 50 6.50 11.66 -4.43
N THR A 51 7.30 12.59 -3.90
CA THR A 51 8.48 12.32 -3.07
C THR A 51 8.22 11.34 -1.92
N LYS A 52 7.09 11.47 -1.21
CA LYS A 52 6.73 10.55 -0.11
C LYS A 52 6.48 9.12 -0.61
N THR A 53 5.74 8.98 -1.72
CA THR A 53 5.46 7.69 -2.36
C THR A 53 6.74 7.05 -2.89
N HIS A 54 7.59 7.85 -3.56
CA HIS A 54 8.89 7.40 -4.04
C HIS A 54 9.73 6.81 -2.90
N ARG A 55 9.86 7.53 -1.78
CA ARG A 55 10.59 7.03 -0.60
C ARG A 55 10.01 5.71 -0.07
N MET A 56 8.69 5.59 0.00
CA MET A 56 8.02 4.38 0.47
C MET A 56 8.31 3.17 -0.42
N VAL A 57 8.14 3.29 -1.74
CA VAL A 57 8.37 2.16 -2.67
C VAL A 57 9.84 1.77 -2.75
N HIS A 58 10.75 2.72 -2.54
CA HIS A 58 12.18 2.45 -2.50
C HIS A 58 12.68 1.91 -1.13
N GLU A 59 11.85 1.92 -0.09
CA GLU A 59 12.07 1.19 1.18
C GLU A 59 11.42 -0.20 1.15
N ALA A 60 10.32 -0.35 0.41
CA ALA A 60 9.62 -1.61 0.23
C ALA A 60 10.42 -2.62 -0.58
N VAL A 61 10.16 -3.91 -0.34
CA VAL A 61 10.65 -5.04 -1.14
C VAL A 61 9.58 -6.07 -1.45
N ARG A 62 8.37 -5.90 -0.92
CA ARG A 62 7.22 -6.77 -1.16
C ARG A 62 5.94 -5.97 -1.03
N VAL A 63 4.92 -6.36 -1.80
CA VAL A 63 3.55 -5.91 -1.62
C VAL A 63 2.62 -7.11 -1.65
N ASP A 64 1.78 -7.22 -0.61
CA ASP A 64 0.75 -8.26 -0.51
C ASP A 64 -0.64 -7.63 -0.44
N TRP A 65 -1.68 -8.38 -0.78
CA TRP A 65 -3.06 -7.89 -0.71
C TRP A 65 -4.05 -8.97 -0.28
N THR A 66 -5.22 -8.52 0.16
CA THR A 66 -6.39 -9.34 0.42
C THR A 66 -7.57 -8.76 -0.36
N ILE A 67 -8.21 -9.60 -1.17
CA ILE A 67 -9.43 -9.26 -1.89
C ILE A 67 -10.58 -9.21 -0.88
N VAL A 68 -11.47 -8.24 -1.02
CA VAL A 68 -12.71 -8.13 -0.23
C VAL A 68 -13.91 -8.01 -1.16
N SER A 69 -15.12 -8.12 -0.62
CA SER A 69 -16.35 -8.06 -1.42
C SER A 69 -16.90 -6.64 -1.51
N THR A 70 -16.68 -5.81 -0.49
CA THR A 70 -17.28 -4.47 -0.40
C THR A 70 -16.28 -3.37 -0.01
N GLU A 71 -16.60 -2.12 -0.33
CA GLU A 71 -15.80 -0.98 0.11
C GLU A 71 -15.78 -0.81 1.64
N LEU A 72 -16.86 -1.22 2.32
CA LEU A 72 -16.96 -1.16 3.78
C LEU A 72 -16.02 -2.18 4.44
N GLU A 73 -15.94 -3.40 3.92
CA GLU A 73 -14.97 -4.40 4.36
C GLU A 73 -13.53 -3.92 4.15
N ALA A 74 -13.24 -3.33 2.98
CA ALA A 74 -11.93 -2.75 2.71
C ALA A 74 -11.57 -1.65 3.72
N LEU A 75 -12.52 -0.77 4.05
CA LEU A 75 -12.32 0.29 5.03
C LEU A 75 -12.05 -0.28 6.43
N ALA A 76 -12.87 -1.24 6.88
CA ALA A 76 -12.72 -1.87 8.19
C ALA A 76 -11.40 -2.63 8.33
N LEU A 77 -10.99 -3.35 7.28
CA LEU A 77 -9.75 -4.12 7.26
C LEU A 77 -8.51 -3.21 7.20
N GLU A 78 -8.55 -2.16 6.37
CA GLU A 78 -7.50 -1.14 6.31
C GLU A 78 -7.32 -0.48 7.68
N PHE A 79 -8.41 -0.04 8.31
CA PHE A 79 -8.36 0.56 9.63
C PHE A 79 -7.76 -0.39 10.68
N SER A 80 -8.24 -1.63 10.70
CA SER A 80 -7.73 -2.68 11.59
C SER A 80 -6.23 -2.89 11.44
N TRP A 81 -5.72 -2.97 10.20
CA TRP A 81 -4.29 -3.16 9.95
C TRP A 81 -3.45 -1.91 10.20
N ILE A 82 -3.95 -0.71 9.92
CA ILE A 82 -3.25 0.53 10.28
C ILE A 82 -3.09 0.61 11.81
N LYS A 83 -4.14 0.28 12.56
CA LYS A 83 -4.11 0.24 14.02
C LYS A 83 -3.17 -0.85 14.55
N GLN A 84 -3.21 -2.04 13.96
CA GLN A 84 -2.38 -3.17 14.37
C GLN A 84 -0.89 -2.94 14.09
N TYR A 85 -0.54 -2.51 12.88
CA TYR A 85 0.86 -2.45 12.44
C TYR A 85 1.52 -1.08 12.66
N GLN A 86 0.72 -0.03 12.87
CA GLN A 86 1.17 1.37 12.97
C GLN A 86 2.24 1.73 11.92
N PRO A 87 1.94 1.56 10.62
CA PRO A 87 2.97 1.63 9.60
C PRO A 87 3.56 3.04 9.48
N LYS A 88 4.90 3.12 9.37
CA LYS A 88 5.67 4.36 9.28
C LYS A 88 5.08 5.37 8.28
N TYR A 89 4.74 4.89 7.08
CA TYR A 89 4.24 5.77 6.02
C TYR A 89 2.74 6.06 6.14
N ASN A 90 1.94 5.33 6.93
CA ASN A 90 0.56 5.76 7.18
C ASN A 90 0.50 6.97 8.10
N VAL A 91 1.40 7.07 9.09
CA VAL A 91 1.49 8.23 9.99
C VAL A 91 1.98 9.46 9.24
N GLN A 92 3.08 9.33 8.48
CA GLN A 92 3.65 10.45 7.69
C GLN A 92 2.71 10.98 6.59
N PHE A 93 1.73 10.17 6.18
CA PHE A 93 0.73 10.55 5.18
C PHE A 93 -0.57 11.08 5.80
N LYS A 94 -0.82 10.85 7.10
CA LYS A 94 -1.93 11.47 7.83
C LYS A 94 -1.76 12.98 7.97
N ASP A 95 -0.53 13.47 8.17
CA ASP A 95 -0.28 14.91 8.37
C ASP A 95 -0.59 15.77 7.14
N ASP A 96 -0.57 15.20 5.92
CA ASP A 96 -0.86 15.91 4.66
C ASP A 96 -2.31 15.74 4.18
N LYS A 97 -3.02 14.75 4.70
CA LYS A 97 -4.41 14.49 4.35
C LYS A 97 -5.13 14.24 5.66
N SER A 98 -5.79 15.27 6.18
CA SER A 98 -6.77 15.15 7.25
C SER A 98 -7.62 13.92 6.95
N TYR A 99 -7.34 12.85 7.67
CA TYR A 99 -8.18 11.67 7.68
C TYR A 99 -9.49 12.13 8.34
N PRO A 100 -10.67 11.76 7.81
CA PRO A 100 -11.92 11.95 8.55
C PRO A 100 -11.87 11.19 9.87
#